data_AF-A0A2R6Y3Q4-F1
#
_entry.id   AF-A0A2R6Y3Q4-F1
#
_cell.length_a   1.000
_cell.length_b   1.000
_cell.length_c   1.000
_cell.angle_alpha   90.00
_cell.angle_beta   90.00
_cell.angle_gamma   90.00
#
_symmetry.space_group_name_H-M   'P 1'
#
loop_
_entity.id
_entity.type
_entity.pdbx_description
1 polymer ?
#
loop_
_entity_poly.entity_id
_entity_poly.type
_entity_poly.pdbx_seq_one_letter_code
_entity_poly.pdbx_strand_id
1 'polypeptide(L)'
;MKGLIEDEILYVLDGNEESVIKQIELSKALGSADAVNASIADLFGTSFLTVDKKLAYKMKSVEIELPNIRNVYYTTSQFRDY
;
A
#
# COMPACT_ATOMS: atom_id res chain seq x y z
N MET A 1 13.57 0.88 12.88
CA MET A 1 13.21 1.20 11.48
C MET A 1 14.43 1.45 10.62
N LYS A 2 15.27 2.46 10.89
CA LYS A 2 16.50 2.74 10.11
C LYS A 2 17.43 1.51 9.98
N GLY A 3 17.72 0.83 11.11
CA GLY A 3 18.53 -0.39 11.09
C GLY A 3 17.95 -1.50 10.21
N LEU A 4 16.63 -1.66 10.15
CA LEU A 4 16.01 -2.69 9.28
C LEU A 4 16.20 -2.40 7.78
N ILE A 5 16.35 -1.12 7.40
CA ILE A 5 16.66 -0.74 6.02
C ILE A 5 18.15 -0.95 5.76
N GLU A 6 19.01 -0.56 6.70
CA GLU A 6 20.47 -0.73 6.59
C GLU A 6 20.87 -2.21 6.56
N ASP A 7 20.16 -3.06 7.30
CA ASP A 7 20.34 -4.51 7.35
C ASP A 7 19.64 -5.23 6.16
N GLU A 8 19.11 -4.47 5.19
CA GLU A 8 18.41 -4.99 3.99
C GLU A 8 17.20 -5.90 4.27
N ILE A 9 16.62 -5.81 5.47
CA ILE A 9 15.39 -6.52 5.85
C ILE A 9 14.17 -5.83 5.21
N LEU A 10 14.20 -4.50 5.12
CA LEU A 10 13.17 -3.69 4.48
C LEU A 10 13.73 -3.02 3.23
N TYR A 11 13.19 -3.37 2.08
CA TYR A 11 13.47 -2.71 0.82
C TYR A 11 12.59 -1.48 0.63
N VAL A 12 13.18 -0.38 0.19
CA VAL A 12 12.45 0.81 -0.22
C VAL A 12 11.97 0.60 -1.66
N LEU A 13 10.67 0.79 -1.89
CA LEU A 13 10.09 0.73 -3.22
C LEU A 13 9.83 2.14 -3.73
N ASP A 14 10.38 2.43 -4.90
CA ASP A 14 10.17 3.71 -5.58
C ASP A 14 9.10 3.57 -6.67
N GLY A 15 8.23 4.57 -6.74
CA GLY A 15 7.25 4.68 -7.82
C GLY A 15 7.88 5.10 -9.14
N ASN A 16 7.16 4.84 -10.22
CA ASN A 16 7.44 5.34 -11.57
C ASN A 16 6.26 6.19 -12.08
N GLU A 17 6.35 6.68 -13.33
CA GLU A 17 5.30 7.46 -13.98
C GLU A 17 3.93 6.77 -13.93
N GLU A 18 3.86 5.46 -14.17
CA GLU A 18 2.62 4.67 -14.12
C GLU A 18 1.99 4.72 -12.72
N SER A 19 2.78 4.49 -11.67
CA SER A 19 2.29 4.56 -10.29
C SER A 19 1.85 5.97 -9.88
N VAL A 20 2.44 7.02 -10.47
CA VAL A 20 2.05 8.42 -10.22
C VAL A 20 0.71 8.73 -10.89
N ILE A 21 0.50 8.29 -12.13
CA ILE A 21 -0.79 8.42 -12.83
C ILE A 21 -1.87 7.69 -12.02
N LYS A 22 -1.60 6.45 -11.63
CA LYS A 22 -2.50 5.62 -10.82
C LYS A 22 -2.83 6.26 -9.47
N GLN A 23 -1.83 6.86 -8.81
CA GLN A 23 -2.03 7.61 -7.57
C GLN A 23 -3.04 8.76 -7.76
N ILE A 24 -2.94 9.51 -8.85
CA ILE A 24 -3.86 10.62 -9.15
C ILE A 24 -5.29 10.09 -9.30
N GLU A 25 -5.47 8.99 -10.03
CA GLU A 25 -6.78 8.34 -10.23
C GLU A 25 -7.40 7.88 -8.90
N LEU A 26 -6.60 7.25 -8.04
CA LEU A 26 -7.05 6.69 -6.77
C LEU A 26 -7.22 7.73 -5.66
N SER A 27 -6.60 8.91 -5.80
CA SER A 27 -6.54 9.94 -4.76
C SER A 27 -7.92 10.35 -4.23
N LYS A 28 -8.94 10.37 -5.09
CA LYS A 28 -10.31 10.71 -4.72
C LYS A 28 -10.97 9.66 -3.83
N ALA A 29 -10.66 8.39 -4.02
CA ALA A 29 -11.25 7.28 -3.26
C ALA A 29 -10.47 7.01 -1.97
N LEU A 30 -9.14 6.93 -2.07
CA LEU A 30 -8.28 6.49 -0.97
C LEU A 30 -7.77 7.69 -0.14
N GLY A 31 -7.57 8.85 -0.76
CA GLY A 31 -6.81 9.96 -0.18
C GLY A 31 -5.35 9.91 -0.65
N SER A 32 -4.66 11.05 -0.66
CA SER A 32 -3.38 11.19 -1.37
C SER A 32 -2.30 10.23 -0.89
N ALA A 33 -2.10 10.07 0.43
CA ALA A 33 -1.06 9.19 0.97
C ALA A 33 -1.38 7.71 0.76
N ASP A 34 -2.64 7.32 0.96
CA ASP A 34 -3.08 5.94 0.77
C ASP A 34 -3.04 5.52 -0.70
N ALA A 35 -3.36 6.45 -1.60
CA ALA A 35 -3.27 6.25 -3.04
C ALA A 35 -1.82 6.03 -3.50
N VAL A 36 -0.83 6.70 -2.90
CA VAL A 36 0.60 6.45 -3.18
C VAL A 36 0.96 5.01 -2.83
N ASN A 37 0.64 4.57 -1.62
CA ASN A 37 1.01 3.22 -1.18
C ASN A 37 0.28 2.15 -2.01
N ALA A 38 -1.00 2.36 -2.32
CA ALA A 38 -1.77 1.44 -3.14
C ALA A 38 -1.22 1.37 -4.58
N SER A 39 -0.86 2.50 -5.19
CA SER A 39 -0.33 2.51 -6.56
C SER A 39 1.05 1.87 -6.65
N ILE A 40 1.92 2.07 -5.66
CA ILE A 40 3.21 1.38 -5.58
C ILE A 40 2.99 -0.13 -5.39
N ALA A 41 2.09 -0.53 -4.49
CA ALA A 41 1.83 -1.96 -4.28
C ALA A 41 1.28 -2.65 -5.53
N ASP A 42 0.41 -1.97 -6.29
CA ASP A 42 -0.11 -2.42 -7.58
C ASP A 42 1.00 -2.50 -8.64
N LEU A 43 1.87 -1.49 -8.74
CA LEU A 43 3.00 -1.50 -9.67
C LEU A 43 3.91 -2.73 -9.49
N PHE A 44 4.22 -3.08 -8.24
CA PHE A 44 5.12 -4.20 -7.94
C PHE A 44 4.39 -5.55 -7.78
N GLY A 45 3.06 -5.58 -7.90
CA GLY A 45 2.26 -6.80 -7.73
C GLY A 45 2.39 -7.44 -6.34
N THR A 46 2.49 -6.60 -5.30
CA THR A 46 2.75 -7.02 -3.91
C THR A 46 1.46 -7.15 -3.10
N SER A 47 1.53 -7.78 -1.93
CA SER A 47 0.43 -7.72 -0.97
C SER A 47 0.52 -6.44 -0.14
N PHE A 48 -0.62 -5.92 0.28
CA PHE A 48 -0.71 -4.70 1.06
C PHE A 48 -1.03 -5.01 2.52
N LEU A 49 -0.25 -4.51 3.48
CA LEU A 49 -0.50 -4.64 4.91
C LEU A 49 -0.73 -3.27 5.53
N THR A 50 -1.82 -3.11 6.28
CA THR A 50 -2.10 -1.88 7.01
C THR A 50 -2.69 -2.13 8.40
N VAL A 51 -2.53 -1.16 9.29
CA VAL A 51 -3.27 -1.11 10.56
C VAL A 51 -4.56 -0.30 10.46
N ASP A 52 -4.78 0.39 9.33
CA ASP A 52 -6.00 1.12 9.06
C ASP A 52 -7.05 0.22 8.40
N LYS A 53 -8.01 -0.22 9.22
CA LYS A 53 -9.14 -1.04 8.77
C LYS A 53 -9.99 -0.33 7.71
N LYS A 54 -10.15 0.99 7.79
CA LYS A 54 -10.94 1.76 6.80
C LYS A 54 -10.24 1.77 5.45
N LEU A 55 -8.92 1.92 5.44
CA LEU A 55 -8.14 1.82 4.20
C LEU A 55 -8.33 0.45 3.54
N ALA A 56 -8.20 -0.64 4.31
CA ALA A 56 -8.40 -1.98 3.76
C ALA A 56 -9.79 -2.17 3.13
N TYR A 57 -10.85 -1.64 3.75
CA TYR A 57 -12.19 -1.66 3.15
C TYR A 57 -12.31 -0.80 1.90
N LYS A 58 -11.70 0.39 1.88
CA LYS A 58 -11.70 1.25 0.70
C LYS A 58 -10.95 0.61 -0.46
N MET A 59 -9.80 0.00 -0.21
CA MET A 59 -9.04 -0.72 -1.24
C MET A 59 -9.85 -1.86 -1.84
N LYS A 60 -10.62 -2.58 -1.03
CA LYS A 60 -11.57 -3.58 -1.54
C LYS A 60 -12.65 -2.98 -2.45
N SER A 61 -13.12 -1.76 -2.17
CA SER A 61 -14.09 -1.09 -3.04
C SER A 61 -13.52 -0.62 -4.38
N VAL A 62 -12.19 -0.54 -4.50
CA VAL A 62 -11.48 -0.20 -5.74
C VAL A 62 -10.57 -1.35 -6.21
N GLU A 63 -10.95 -2.59 -5.91
CA GLU A 63 -10.12 -3.77 -6.23
C GLU A 63 -9.95 -4.00 -7.73
N ILE A 64 -10.93 -3.56 -8.53
CA ILE A 64 -10.89 -3.64 -10.00
C ILE A 64 -9.81 -2.70 -10.55
N GLU A 65 -9.62 -1.55 -9.91
CA GLU A 65 -8.56 -0.60 -10.24
C GLU A 65 -7.19 -1.04 -9.70
N LEU A 66 -7.11 -2.05 -8.83
CA LEU A 66 -5.85 -2.54 -8.23
C LEU A 66 -5.59 -4.02 -8.55
N PRO A 67 -5.55 -4.40 -9.85
CA PRO A 67 -5.58 -5.81 -10.26
C PRO A 67 -4.32 -6.60 -9.88
N ASN A 68 -3.20 -5.92 -9.62
CA ASN A 68 -1.93 -6.59 -9.32
C ASN A 68 -1.71 -6.80 -7.82
N ILE A 69 -2.50 -6.12 -6.96
CA ILE A 69 -2.42 -6.34 -5.51
C ILE A 69 -2.98 -7.71 -5.17
N ARG A 70 -2.11 -8.62 -4.73
CA ARG A 70 -2.49 -10.03 -4.49
C ARG A 70 -3.44 -10.21 -3.31
N ASN A 71 -3.16 -9.52 -2.21
CA ASN A 71 -3.92 -9.61 -0.97
C ASN A 71 -3.86 -8.27 -0.23
N VAL A 72 -4.97 -7.88 0.40
CA VAL A 72 -5.01 -6.76 1.33
C VAL A 72 -5.24 -7.31 2.74
N TYR A 73 -4.20 -7.24 3.56
CA TYR A 73 -4.22 -7.63 4.96
C TYR A 73 -4.43 -6.40 5.83
N TYR A 74 -5.21 -6.57 6.90
CA TYR A 74 -5.27 -5.57 7.95
C TYR A 74 -5.11 -6.23 9.32
N THR A 75 -4.46 -5.51 10.23
CA THR A 75 -4.30 -5.93 11.62
C THR A 75 -4.62 -4.79 12.56
N THR A 76 -4.78 -5.08 13.84
CA THR A 76 -4.95 -4.07 14.89
C THR A 76 -3.61 -3.78 15.56
N SER A 77 -3.42 -2.56 16.05
CA SER A 77 -2.22 -2.14 16.79
C SER A 77 -1.95 -2.94 18.08
N GLN A 78 -2.91 -3.75 18.54
CA GLN A 78 -2.81 -4.60 19.73
C GLN A 78 -1.76 -5.71 19.64
N PHE A 79 -1.28 -6.07 18.45
CA PHE A 79 -0.28 -7.13 18.24
C PHE A 79 1.08 -6.59 17.78
N ARG A 80 1.46 -5.36 18.17
CA ARG A 80 2.82 -4.86 17.95
C ARG A 80 3.76 -5.45 19.00
N ASP A 81 4.58 -6.43 18.60
CA ASP A 81 5.84 -6.72 19.30
C ASP A 81 6.88 -5.67 18.85
N TYR A 82 7.52 -5.02 19.83
CA TYR A 82 8.58 -4.03 19.62
C TYR A 82 9.95 -4.64 19.83
#